data_AF-A0A1B2J491-F1
#
_entry.id   AF-A0A1B2J491-F1
#
_cell.length_a   1.000
_cell.length_b   1.000
_cell.length_c   1.000
_cell.angle_alpha   90.00
_cell.angle_beta   90.00
_cell.angle_gamma   90.00
#
_symmetry.space_group_name_H-M   'P 1'
#
loop_
_entity.id
_entity.type
_entity.pdbx_description
1 polymer ?
#
loop_
_entity_poly.entity_id
_entity_poly.type
_entity_poly.pdbx_seq_one_letter_code
_entity_poly.pdbx_strand_id
1 'polypeptide(L)'
;DLTHNPEFTTCEFYMAYADYNDLIDITEKLVSGMVYSIFGTYKVKYQPNGPDREEWEIDFKPPYRRLNMIKDLEIILKCQLPDPVNLQTEESRKILSDLCDKHEIECTPPRTSSRLLDKLVGEFLEEQCINPTFIMDHPQVMSPLAKYHRSVPGLTERFELFVAKKEICNAYTELNDPLEQRARFQQQASDKAAGDEEAQLVDEN
;
A
#
# COMPACT_ATOMS: atom_id res chain seq x y z
N ASP A 1 -0.46 7.26 -17.47
CA ASP A 1 0.93 7.81 -17.47
C ASP A 1 1.86 6.66 -17.89
N LEU A 2 3.13 6.59 -17.42
CA LEU A 2 4.04 5.47 -17.76
C LEU A 2 3.62 4.12 -17.14
N THR A 3 2.81 4.13 -16.08
CA THR A 3 2.42 2.92 -15.33
C THR A 3 0.92 2.66 -15.34
N HIS A 4 0.11 3.60 -15.82
CA HIS A 4 -1.34 3.49 -15.89
C HIS A 4 -1.85 3.47 -17.34
N ASN A 5 -2.46 2.34 -17.72
CA ASN A 5 -3.28 2.19 -18.91
C ASN A 5 -4.75 1.94 -18.49
N PRO A 6 -5.76 2.43 -19.23
CA PRO A 6 -7.17 2.25 -18.85
C PRO A 6 -7.62 0.80 -18.72
N GLU A 7 -6.92 -0.12 -19.38
CA GLU A 7 -7.08 -1.56 -19.26
C GLU A 7 -5.73 -2.22 -18.95
N PHE A 8 -5.71 -3.18 -18.03
CA PHE A 8 -4.50 -3.88 -17.61
C PHE A 8 -4.83 -5.32 -17.19
N THR A 9 -3.82 -6.11 -16.85
CA THR A 9 -3.99 -7.53 -16.50
C THR A 9 -3.51 -7.79 -15.08
N THR A 10 -4.36 -8.43 -14.28
CA THR A 10 -4.07 -8.85 -12.91
C THR A 10 -4.22 -10.35 -12.75
N CYS A 11 -3.64 -10.88 -11.67
CA CYS A 11 -3.91 -12.23 -11.18
C CYS A 11 -4.37 -12.10 -9.73
N GLU A 12 -5.62 -12.50 -9.47
CA GLU A 12 -6.18 -12.54 -8.11
C GLU A 12 -6.46 -13.99 -7.72
N PHE A 13 -6.15 -14.33 -6.48
CA PHE A 13 -6.54 -15.60 -5.88
C PHE A 13 -6.97 -15.39 -4.43
N TYR A 14 -7.87 -16.25 -3.97
CA TYR A 14 -8.37 -16.23 -2.59
C TYR A 14 -8.06 -17.59 -1.95
N MET A 15 -7.54 -17.58 -0.73
CA MET A 15 -7.11 -18.79 -0.03
C MET A 15 -7.76 -18.87 1.36
N ALA A 16 -8.74 -19.76 1.49
CA ALA A 16 -9.37 -20.01 2.79
C ALA A 16 -8.34 -20.55 3.80
N TYR A 17 -8.51 -20.16 5.07
CA TYR A 17 -7.64 -20.52 6.20
C TYR A 17 -6.21 -19.95 6.17
N ALA A 18 -5.91 -19.07 5.21
CA ALA A 18 -4.67 -18.30 5.18
C ALA A 18 -4.87 -16.90 5.80
N ASP A 19 -3.80 -16.33 6.36
CA ASP A 19 -3.69 -14.90 6.66
C ASP A 19 -2.61 -14.23 5.79
N TYR A 20 -2.48 -12.91 5.89
CA TYR A 20 -1.52 -12.16 5.07
C TYR A 20 -0.05 -12.60 5.25
N ASN A 21 0.34 -13.24 6.37
CA ASN A 21 1.70 -13.77 6.54
C ASN A 21 1.91 -15.00 5.65
N ASP A 22 0.90 -15.86 5.52
CA ASP A 22 0.95 -16.98 4.57
C ASP A 22 1.09 -16.45 3.14
N LEU A 23 0.39 -15.35 2.82
CA LEU A 23 0.47 -14.70 1.52
C LEU A 23 1.84 -14.04 1.26
N ILE A 24 2.53 -13.53 2.29
CA ILE A 24 3.92 -13.06 2.17
C ILE A 24 4.83 -14.21 1.75
N ASP A 25 4.76 -15.35 2.44
CA ASP A 25 5.61 -16.52 2.14
C ASP A 25 5.33 -17.07 0.74
N ILE A 26 4.05 -17.12 0.33
CA ILE A 26 3.64 -17.50 -1.02
C ILE A 26 4.18 -16.51 -2.05
N THR A 27 4.08 -15.21 -1.78
CA THR A 27 4.53 -14.16 -2.69
C THR A 27 6.05 -14.21 -2.88
N GLU A 28 6.83 -14.33 -1.80
CA GLU A 28 8.28 -14.48 -1.89
C GLU A 28 8.67 -15.69 -2.74
N LYS A 29 8.03 -16.84 -2.52
CA LYS A 29 8.30 -18.07 -3.28
C LYS A 29 7.91 -17.95 -4.74
N LEU A 30 6.74 -17.37 -5.03
CA LEU A 30 6.22 -17.19 -6.38
C LEU A 30 7.08 -16.21 -7.18
N VAL A 31 7.32 -15.01 -6.65
CA VAL A 31 8.04 -13.94 -7.36
C VAL A 31 9.51 -14.31 -7.56
N SER A 32 10.21 -14.74 -6.49
CA SER A 32 11.61 -15.14 -6.62
C SER A 32 11.79 -16.35 -7.54
N GLY A 33 10.91 -17.35 -7.42
CA GLY A 33 10.92 -18.55 -8.27
C GLY A 33 10.64 -18.23 -9.74
N MET A 34 9.69 -17.32 -10.00
CA MET A 34 9.37 -16.85 -11.35
C MET A 34 10.55 -16.13 -11.99
N VAL A 35 11.17 -15.18 -11.27
CA VAL A 35 12.37 -14.46 -11.74
C VAL A 35 13.50 -15.44 -12.04
N TYR A 36 13.80 -16.35 -11.13
CA TYR A 36 14.85 -17.35 -11.35
C TYR A 36 14.54 -18.28 -12.53
N SER A 37 13.27 -18.70 -12.70
CA SER A 37 12.86 -19.56 -13.81
C SER A 37 12.99 -18.88 -15.17
N ILE A 38 12.80 -17.56 -15.25
CA ILE A 38 12.85 -16.80 -16.51
C ILE A 38 14.29 -16.38 -16.83
N PHE A 39 15.03 -15.88 -15.84
CA PHE A 39 16.35 -15.25 -16.04
C PHE A 39 17.54 -16.15 -15.66
N GLY A 40 17.32 -17.27 -14.96
CA GLY A 40 18.38 -18.14 -14.44
C GLY A 40 19.16 -17.56 -13.26
N THR A 41 18.73 -16.42 -12.72
CA THR A 41 19.36 -15.67 -11.63
C THR A 41 18.30 -14.90 -10.84
N TYR A 42 18.59 -14.53 -9.60
CA TYR A 42 17.74 -13.62 -8.83
C TYR A 42 18.05 -12.14 -9.09
N LYS A 43 19.16 -11.83 -9.76
CA LYS A 43 19.62 -10.46 -10.02
C LYS A 43 19.24 -10.02 -11.42
N VAL A 44 18.42 -8.98 -11.52
CA VAL A 44 17.91 -8.44 -12.79
C VAL A 44 18.36 -7.00 -12.96
N LYS A 45 18.85 -6.67 -14.16
CA LYS A 45 19.21 -5.30 -14.54
C LYS A 45 17.96 -4.55 -14.98
N TYR A 46 17.76 -3.33 -14.47
CA TYR A 46 16.61 -2.49 -14.78
C TYR A 46 17.04 -1.04 -15.04
N GLN A 47 16.50 -0.44 -16.10
CA GLN A 47 16.85 0.92 -16.53
C GLN A 47 15.61 1.83 -16.42
N PRO A 48 15.34 2.42 -15.24
CA PRO A 48 14.10 3.18 -15.00
C PRO A 48 13.95 4.41 -15.90
N ASN A 49 15.08 4.97 -16.34
CA ASN A 49 15.15 6.25 -17.07
C ASN A 49 15.55 6.09 -18.54
N GLY A 50 15.52 4.86 -19.08
CA GLY A 50 15.92 4.56 -20.45
C GLY A 50 17.37 4.06 -20.60
N PRO A 51 17.77 3.65 -21.82
CA PRO A 51 18.95 2.81 -22.05
C PRO A 51 20.29 3.48 -21.83
N ASP A 52 20.35 4.81 -21.93
CA ASP A 52 21.59 5.60 -21.82
C ASP A 52 21.80 6.17 -20.40
N ARG A 53 21.02 5.71 -19.42
CA ARG A 53 21.00 6.22 -18.04
C ARG A 53 21.48 5.14 -17.06
N GLU A 54 21.44 5.49 -15.78
CA GLU A 54 21.79 4.58 -14.70
C GLU A 54 20.99 3.26 -14.78
N GLU A 55 21.72 2.16 -14.71
CA GLU A 55 21.17 0.80 -14.61
C GLU A 55 21.19 0.39 -13.14
N TRP A 56 20.04 -0.08 -12.64
CA TRP A 56 19.90 -0.67 -11.32
C TRP A 56 20.06 -2.18 -11.41
N GLU A 57 20.68 -2.79 -10.40
CA GLU A 57 20.63 -4.24 -10.18
C GLU A 57 19.60 -4.52 -9.08
N ILE A 58 18.50 -5.18 -9.43
CA ILE A 58 17.43 -5.57 -8.51
C ILE A 58 17.68 -7.03 -8.08
N ASP A 59 17.78 -7.27 -6.78
CA ASP A 59 17.96 -8.61 -6.21
C ASP A 59 16.64 -9.18 -5.66
N PHE A 60 16.11 -10.19 -6.34
CA PHE A 60 14.88 -10.90 -5.98
C PHE A 60 15.11 -12.10 -5.07
N LYS A 61 16.28 -12.22 -4.45
CA LYS A 61 16.55 -13.29 -3.49
C LYS A 61 15.77 -13.07 -2.18
N PRO A 62 14.93 -14.03 -1.73
CA PRO A 62 14.21 -13.90 -0.47
C PRO A 62 15.14 -14.13 0.75
N PRO A 63 14.74 -13.70 1.96
CA PRO A 63 13.49 -12.99 2.28
C PRO A 63 13.52 -11.51 1.88
N TYR A 64 12.35 -10.95 1.56
CA TYR A 64 12.22 -9.55 1.15
C TYR A 64 12.20 -8.62 2.35
N ARG A 65 12.62 -7.36 2.14
CA ARG A 65 12.58 -6.33 3.18
C ARG A 65 11.13 -6.06 3.56
N ARG A 66 10.86 -5.79 4.84
CA ARG A 66 9.53 -5.44 5.35
C ARG A 66 9.59 -4.09 6.06
N LEU A 67 8.68 -3.19 5.70
CA LEU A 67 8.46 -1.88 6.33
C LEU A 67 7.02 -1.85 6.86
N ASN A 68 6.78 -1.24 8.00
CA ASN A 68 5.44 -0.97 8.52
C ASN A 68 5.09 0.48 8.19
N MET A 69 3.98 0.69 7.46
CA MET A 69 3.65 1.98 6.85
C MET A 69 3.79 3.17 7.81
N ILE A 70 3.07 3.15 8.93
CA ILE A 70 3.06 4.28 9.88
C ILE A 70 4.41 4.42 10.60
N LYS A 71 4.92 3.33 11.17
CA LYS A 71 6.12 3.36 12.01
C LYS A 71 7.36 3.77 11.23
N ASP A 72 7.56 3.23 10.02
CA ASP A 72 8.72 3.57 9.21
C ASP A 72 8.60 5.00 8.64
N LEU A 73 7.38 5.46 8.32
CA LEU A 73 7.13 6.84 7.92
C LEU A 73 7.44 7.83 9.07
N GLU A 74 7.05 7.53 10.30
CA GLU A 74 7.42 8.32 11.49
C GLU A 74 8.93 8.44 11.68
N ILE A 75 9.67 7.34 11.49
CA ILE A 75 11.14 7.31 11.60
C ILE A 75 11.78 8.23 10.56
N ILE A 76 11.31 8.17 9.31
CA ILE A 76 11.86 8.96 8.20
C ILE A 76 11.53 10.45 8.36
N LEU A 77 10.27 10.76 8.69
CA LEU A 77 9.82 12.14 8.90
C LEU A 77 10.36 12.74 10.20
N LYS A 78 10.83 11.91 11.13
CA LYS A 78 11.28 12.28 12.48
C LYS A 78 10.19 13.04 13.25
N CYS A 79 8.94 12.62 13.08
CA CYS A 79 7.78 13.13 13.80
C CYS A 79 6.80 12.00 14.06
N GLN A 80 6.01 12.15 15.13
CA GLN A 80 4.91 11.25 15.41
C GLN A 80 3.73 11.57 14.49
N LEU A 81 3.16 10.54 13.87
CA LEU A 81 1.94 10.65 13.09
C LEU A 81 0.71 10.54 14.00
N PRO A 82 -0.48 10.97 13.55
CA PRO A 82 -1.70 10.74 14.30
C PRO A 82 -1.91 9.25 14.56
N ASP A 83 -2.48 8.92 15.73
CA ASP A 83 -2.81 7.54 16.08
C ASP A 83 -3.71 6.92 14.98
N PRO A 84 -3.39 5.72 14.46
CA PRO A 84 -4.19 5.06 13.43
C PRO A 84 -5.69 5.01 13.70
N VAL A 85 -6.12 4.90 14.96
CA VAL A 85 -7.55 4.87 15.32
C VAL A 85 -8.26 6.20 15.07
N ASN A 86 -7.51 7.30 15.01
CA ASN A 86 -8.02 8.66 14.88
C ASN A 86 -7.88 9.21 13.46
N LEU A 87 -7.37 8.45 12.49
CA LEU A 87 -7.10 8.95 11.14
C LEU A 87 -8.33 9.47 10.38
N GLN A 88 -9.54 9.09 10.80
CA GLN A 88 -10.80 9.63 10.26
C GLN A 88 -11.16 11.03 10.78
N THR A 89 -10.44 11.53 11.78
CA THR A 89 -10.73 12.84 12.39
C THR A 89 -10.19 13.98 11.53
N GLU A 90 -10.89 15.12 11.56
CA GLU A 90 -10.45 16.35 10.89
C GLU A 90 -9.09 16.85 11.41
N GLU A 91 -8.81 16.64 12.71
CA GLU A 91 -7.50 16.97 13.31
C GLU A 91 -6.37 16.14 12.68
N SER A 92 -6.56 14.82 12.55
CA SER A 92 -5.56 13.94 11.92
C SER A 92 -5.36 14.30 10.44
N ARG A 93 -6.45 14.56 9.72
CA ARG A 93 -6.41 15.02 8.33
C ARG A 93 -5.62 16.33 8.18
N LYS A 94 -5.82 17.28 9.10
CA LYS A 94 -5.08 18.54 9.12
C LYS A 94 -3.58 18.31 9.35
N ILE A 95 -3.20 17.48 10.30
CA ILE A 95 -1.79 17.15 10.59
C ILE A 95 -1.12 16.54 9.35
N LEU A 96 -1.78 15.58 8.68
CA LEU A 96 -1.27 14.97 7.45
C LEU A 96 -1.16 15.99 6.31
N SER A 97 -2.13 16.90 6.17
CA SER A 97 -2.08 17.96 5.17
C SER A 97 -0.93 18.93 5.42
N ASP A 98 -0.73 19.35 6.68
CA ASP A 98 0.38 20.23 7.07
C ASP A 98 1.74 19.55 6.81
N LEU A 99 1.83 18.22 6.98
CA LEU A 99 3.03 17.44 6.65
C LEU A 99 3.29 17.41 5.13
N CYS A 100 2.27 17.15 4.32
CA CYS A 100 2.42 17.24 2.86
C CYS A 100 2.90 18.64 2.44
N ASP A 101 2.29 19.70 2.98
CA ASP A 101 2.65 21.08 2.64
C ASP A 101 4.08 21.43 3.09
N LYS A 102 4.49 20.99 4.29
CA LYS A 102 5.85 21.17 4.82
C LYS A 102 6.91 20.49 3.95
N HIS A 103 6.57 19.37 3.34
CA HIS A 103 7.46 18.58 2.50
C HIS A 103 7.28 18.85 1.01
N GLU A 104 6.47 19.87 0.64
CA GLU A 104 6.20 20.26 -0.75
C GLU A 104 5.58 19.13 -1.59
N ILE A 105 4.81 18.24 -0.95
CA ILE A 105 4.14 17.11 -1.57
C ILE A 105 2.76 17.53 -2.06
N GLU A 106 2.55 17.45 -3.37
CA GLU A 106 1.27 17.78 -3.98
C GLU A 106 0.22 16.69 -3.75
N CYS A 107 -0.93 17.07 -3.18
CA CYS A 107 -2.11 16.22 -3.06
C CYS A 107 -3.32 17.02 -3.56
N THR A 108 -3.81 16.65 -4.74
CA THR A 108 -4.98 17.29 -5.37
C THR A 108 -6.25 16.97 -4.59
N PRO A 109 -7.20 17.92 -4.49
CA PRO A 109 -8.48 17.68 -3.83
C PRO A 109 -9.22 16.46 -4.41
N PRO A 110 -9.93 15.69 -3.57
CA PRO A 110 -10.08 15.88 -2.13
C PRO A 110 -8.85 15.43 -1.33
N ARG A 111 -8.46 16.20 -0.30
CA ARG A 111 -7.34 15.88 0.60
C ARG A 111 -7.83 15.06 1.79
N THR A 112 -8.26 13.83 1.53
CA THR A 112 -8.65 12.85 2.55
C THR A 112 -7.43 12.29 3.26
N SER A 113 -7.57 11.77 4.48
CA SER A 113 -6.43 11.17 5.21
C SER A 113 -5.79 10.01 4.41
N SER A 114 -6.61 9.22 3.71
CA SER A 114 -6.14 8.15 2.82
C SER A 114 -5.24 8.68 1.71
N ARG A 115 -5.70 9.69 0.94
CA ARG A 115 -4.94 10.29 -0.16
C ARG A 115 -3.69 11.05 0.30
N LEU A 116 -3.73 11.66 1.49
CA LEU A 116 -2.56 12.32 2.06
C LEU A 116 -1.49 11.31 2.50
N LEU A 117 -1.90 10.21 3.15
CA LEU A 117 -0.99 9.13 3.51
C LEU A 117 -0.40 8.45 2.28
N ASP A 118 -1.21 8.18 1.25
CA ASP A 118 -0.74 7.67 -0.05
C ASP A 118 0.41 8.52 -0.61
N LYS A 119 0.26 9.85 -0.64
CA LYS A 119 1.32 10.74 -1.14
C LYS A 119 2.56 10.78 -0.26
N LEU A 120 2.42 10.73 1.06
CA LEU A 120 3.55 10.64 1.98
C LEU A 120 4.31 9.30 1.82
N VAL A 121 3.58 8.20 1.64
CA VAL A 121 4.14 6.86 1.42
C VAL A 121 4.88 6.81 0.09
N GLY A 122 4.27 7.33 -0.98
CA GLY A 122 4.90 7.45 -2.29
C GLY A 122 6.25 8.18 -2.24
N GLU A 123 6.28 9.35 -1.62
CA GLU A 123 7.49 10.17 -1.54
C GLU A 123 8.57 9.55 -0.64
N PHE A 124 8.19 8.98 0.51
CA PHE A 124 9.17 8.59 1.54
C PHE A 124 9.47 7.11 1.62
N LEU A 125 8.51 6.22 1.33
CA LEU A 125 8.69 4.77 1.44
C LEU A 125 8.92 4.11 0.09
N GLU A 126 8.06 4.38 -0.90
CA GLU A 126 8.14 3.74 -2.22
C GLU A 126 9.43 4.07 -2.94
N GLU A 127 9.91 5.31 -2.83
CA GLU A 127 11.18 5.77 -3.39
C GLU A 127 12.41 4.98 -2.88
N GLN A 128 12.29 4.30 -1.72
CA GLN A 128 13.35 3.45 -1.18
C GLN A 128 13.27 1.99 -1.64
N CYS A 129 12.18 1.60 -2.32
CA CYS A 129 11.88 0.20 -2.65
C CYS A 129 12.46 -0.20 -4.01
N ILE A 130 13.79 -0.19 -4.13
CA ILE A 130 14.49 -0.66 -5.33
C ILE A 130 14.37 -2.19 -5.45
N ASN A 131 14.84 -2.90 -4.43
CA ASN A 131 14.64 -4.34 -4.28
C ASN A 131 13.23 -4.64 -3.77
N PRO A 132 12.70 -5.86 -3.99
CA PRO A 132 11.43 -6.30 -3.43
C PRO A 132 11.32 -5.96 -1.95
N THR A 133 10.36 -5.10 -1.64
CA THR A 133 10.07 -4.63 -0.30
C THR A 133 8.57 -4.68 -0.06
N PHE A 134 8.17 -5.37 1.00
CA PHE A 134 6.81 -5.28 1.50
C PHE A 134 6.62 -4.02 2.32
N ILE A 135 5.60 -3.22 2.00
CA ILE A 135 5.04 -2.21 2.90
C ILE A 135 3.82 -2.85 3.55
N MET A 136 3.82 -2.90 4.88
CA MET A 136 2.93 -3.69 5.73
C MET A 136 2.03 -2.79 6.57
N ASP A 137 0.96 -3.39 7.07
CA ASP A 137 0.10 -2.89 8.14
C ASP A 137 -0.52 -1.52 7.82
N HIS A 138 -1.11 -1.41 6.63
CA HIS A 138 -1.78 -0.20 6.18
C HIS A 138 -2.92 0.21 7.13
N PRO A 139 -3.14 1.51 7.33
CA PRO A 139 -4.30 2.02 8.05
C PRO A 139 -5.63 1.56 7.46
N GLN A 140 -6.61 1.37 8.35
CA GLN A 140 -7.97 0.96 7.98
C GLN A 140 -8.66 1.98 7.06
N VAL A 141 -8.35 3.27 7.21
CA VAL A 141 -8.89 4.34 6.36
C VAL A 141 -8.46 4.20 4.89
N MET A 142 -7.39 3.46 4.62
CA MET A 142 -6.88 3.17 3.27
C MET A 142 -7.30 1.80 2.75
N SER A 143 -7.95 0.99 3.58
CA SER A 143 -8.07 -0.46 3.36
C SER A 143 -9.47 -0.95 3.74
N PRO A 144 -10.53 -0.50 3.02
CA PRO A 144 -11.91 -0.77 3.41
C PRO A 144 -12.27 -2.26 3.42
N LEU A 145 -11.59 -3.08 2.62
CA LEU A 145 -11.82 -4.53 2.51
C LEU A 145 -10.87 -5.38 3.37
N ALA A 146 -9.79 -4.80 3.89
CA ALA A 146 -8.79 -5.54 4.65
C ALA A 146 -9.20 -5.69 6.12
N LYS A 147 -9.07 -6.90 6.68
CA LYS A 147 -9.39 -7.16 8.08
C LYS A 147 -8.52 -6.30 9.00
N TYR A 148 -9.12 -5.84 10.10
CA TYR A 148 -8.40 -5.10 11.13
C TYR A 148 -7.21 -5.90 11.67
N HIS A 149 -6.13 -5.21 12.02
CA HIS A 149 -4.93 -5.84 12.53
C HIS A 149 -5.18 -6.46 13.91
N ARG A 150 -4.74 -7.72 14.11
CA ARG A 150 -5.03 -8.48 15.34
C ARG A 150 -4.50 -7.86 16.63
N SER A 151 -3.49 -7.01 16.56
CA SER A 151 -2.80 -6.45 17.74
C SER A 151 -2.58 -4.94 17.71
N VAL A 152 -2.87 -4.25 16.61
CA VAL A 152 -2.60 -2.81 16.45
C VAL A 152 -3.87 -2.11 15.97
N PRO A 153 -4.66 -1.53 16.88
CA PRO A 153 -5.91 -0.85 16.54
C PRO A 153 -5.72 0.23 15.46
N GLY A 154 -6.68 0.35 14.54
CA GLY A 154 -6.66 1.31 13.44
C GLY A 154 -5.83 0.91 12.23
N LEU A 155 -5.03 -0.17 12.31
CA LEU A 155 -4.33 -0.78 11.18
C LEU A 155 -5.08 -2.00 10.66
N THR A 156 -4.61 -2.53 9.53
CA THR A 156 -5.14 -3.74 8.89
C THR A 156 -4.04 -4.75 8.61
N GLU A 157 -4.41 -6.02 8.44
CA GLU A 157 -3.47 -7.06 7.99
C GLU A 157 -3.34 -7.00 6.47
N ARG A 158 -2.69 -5.95 5.98
CA ARG A 158 -2.45 -5.68 4.56
C ARG A 158 -0.96 -5.56 4.27
N PHE A 159 -0.58 -5.96 3.07
CA PHE A 159 0.70 -5.59 2.50
C PHE A 159 0.59 -5.22 1.03
N GLU A 160 1.56 -4.45 0.59
CA GLU A 160 1.87 -4.21 -0.81
C GLU A 160 3.32 -4.60 -1.07
N LEU A 161 3.58 -5.22 -2.22
CA LEU A 161 4.95 -5.51 -2.66
C LEU A 161 5.39 -4.46 -3.67
N PHE A 162 6.48 -3.76 -3.36
CA PHE A 162 7.12 -2.80 -4.24
C PHE A 162 8.43 -3.32 -4.82
N VAL A 163 8.65 -3.05 -6.10
CA VAL A 163 9.89 -3.33 -6.83
C VAL A 163 10.19 -2.15 -7.75
N ALA A 164 11.44 -1.69 -7.78
CA ALA A 164 11.86 -0.53 -8.57
C ALA A 164 10.95 0.70 -8.35
N LYS A 165 10.53 0.93 -7.11
CA LYS A 165 9.63 2.02 -6.67
C LYS A 165 8.20 1.92 -7.25
N LYS A 166 7.78 0.72 -7.67
CA LYS A 166 6.45 0.46 -8.23
C LYS A 166 5.77 -0.68 -7.51
N GLU A 167 4.50 -0.48 -7.21
CA GLU A 167 3.64 -1.53 -6.67
C GLU A 167 3.46 -2.65 -7.71
N ILE A 168 3.61 -3.91 -7.27
CA ILE A 168 3.38 -5.09 -8.12
C ILE A 168 2.42 -6.11 -7.50
N CYS A 169 2.13 -6.01 -6.19
CA CYS A 169 1.13 -6.83 -5.51
C CYS A 169 0.47 -6.02 -4.41
N ASN A 170 -0.82 -6.28 -4.17
CA ASN A 170 -1.58 -5.85 -3.02
C ASN A 170 -2.31 -7.08 -2.45
N ALA A 171 -2.25 -7.30 -1.15
CA ALA A 171 -2.87 -8.45 -0.51
C ALA A 171 -3.20 -8.16 0.95
N TYR A 172 -4.21 -8.83 1.48
CA TYR A 172 -4.64 -8.65 2.85
C TYR A 172 -5.36 -9.89 3.38
N THR A 173 -5.40 -10.03 4.71
CA THR A 173 -6.39 -10.90 5.34
C THR A 173 -7.77 -10.31 5.08
N GLU A 174 -8.66 -11.08 4.45
CA GLU A 174 -9.99 -10.60 4.05
C GLU A 174 -10.89 -10.24 5.24
N LEU A 175 -11.55 -9.09 5.17
CA LEU A 175 -12.58 -8.74 6.14
C LEU A 175 -13.79 -9.66 5.94
N ASN A 176 -14.10 -10.44 6.98
CA ASN A 176 -15.17 -11.43 6.95
C ASN A 176 -16.25 -11.20 8.01
N ASP A 177 -16.25 -10.04 8.67
CA ASP A 177 -17.36 -9.58 9.52
C ASP A 177 -18.29 -8.69 8.69
N PRO A 178 -19.53 -9.13 8.42
CA PRO A 178 -20.45 -8.38 7.56
C PRO A 178 -20.93 -7.05 8.18
N LEU A 179 -20.98 -6.93 9.51
CA LEU A 179 -21.39 -5.70 10.17
C LEU A 179 -20.31 -4.63 10.03
N GLU A 180 -19.06 -5.02 10.23
CA GLU A 180 -17.90 -4.16 10.03
C GLU A 180 -17.76 -3.78 8.54
N GLN A 181 -17.92 -4.73 7.62
CA GLN A 181 -17.85 -4.46 6.18
C GLN A 181 -18.91 -3.44 5.75
N ARG A 182 -20.14 -3.59 6.26
CA ARG A 182 -21.24 -2.65 5.99
C ARG A 182 -20.94 -1.25 6.52
N ALA A 183 -20.39 -1.14 7.74
CA ALA A 183 -20.00 0.15 8.31
C ALA A 183 -18.93 0.84 7.45
N ARG A 184 -17.95 0.09 6.94
CA ARG A 184 -16.90 0.61 6.05
C ARG A 184 -17.44 1.04 4.69
N PHE A 185 -18.41 0.32 4.12
CA PHE A 185 -19.09 0.77 2.90
C PHE A 185 -19.88 2.05 3.10
N GLN A 186 -20.53 2.24 4.25
CA GLN A 186 -21.22 3.50 4.58
C GLN A 186 -20.25 4.68 4.68
N GLN A 187 -19.04 4.45 5.21
CA GLN A 187 -17.98 5.46 5.23
C GLN A 187 -17.52 5.80 3.81
N GLN A 188 -17.21 4.80 2.98
CA GLN A 188 -16.81 5.02 1.57
C GLN A 188 -17.89 5.77 0.77
N ALA A 189 -19.17 5.47 0.98
CA ALA A 189 -20.26 6.20 0.36
C ALA A 189 -20.33 7.67 0.81
N SER A 190 -19.97 7.94 2.07
CA SER A 190 -19.88 9.30 2.61
C SER A 190 -18.69 10.06 2.00
N ASP A 191 -17.54 9.40 1.84
CA ASP A 191 -16.35 9.97 1.20
C ASP A 191 -16.63 10.30 -0.28
N LYS A 192 -17.35 9.42 -0.97
CA LYS A 192 -17.83 9.65 -2.34
C LYS A 192 -18.75 10.87 -2.44
N ALA A 193 -19.70 10.99 -1.51
CA ALA A 193 -20.58 12.16 -1.44
C ALA A 193 -19.81 13.46 -1.13
N ALA A 194 -18.63 13.35 -0.51
CA ALA A 194 -17.72 14.46 -0.25
C ALA A 194 -16.76 14.76 -1.43
N GLY A 195 -16.87 14.05 -2.56
CA GLY A 195 -16.14 14.32 -3.80
C GLY A 195 -14.98 13.38 -4.10
N ASP A 196 -14.85 12.27 -3.38
CA ASP A 196 -13.88 11.21 -3.72
C ASP A 196 -14.46 10.29 -4.82
N GLU A 197 -14.12 10.57 -6.08
CA GLU A 197 -14.63 9.82 -7.23
C GLU A 197 -14.15 8.36 -7.26
N GLU A 198 -13.04 8.04 -6.59
CA GLU A 198 -12.43 6.71 -6.53
C GLU A 198 -13.03 5.84 -5.41
N ALA A 199 -13.83 6.43 -4.51
CA ALA A 199 -14.46 5.71 -3.41
C ALA A 199 -15.51 4.69 -3.91
N GLN A 200 -15.51 3.52 -3.22
CA GLN A 200 -16.35 2.39 -3.58
C GLN A 200 -17.84 2.64 -3.28
N LEU A 201 -18.72 1.94 -4.01
CA LEU A 201 -20.16 1.93 -3.75
C LEU A 201 -20.51 0.89 -2.69
N VAL A 202 -21.65 1.05 -2.03
CA VAL A 202 -22.22 0.02 -1.15
C VAL A 202 -22.74 -1.13 -2.02
N ASP A 203 -22.22 -2.34 -1.80
CA ASP A 203 -22.81 -3.58 -2.30
C ASP A 203 -23.49 -4.32 -1.14
N GLU A 204 -24.78 -4.60 -1.30
CA GLU A 204 -25.63 -5.28 -0.29
C GLU A 204 -25.95 -6.73 -0.68
N ASN A 205 -25.54 -7.19 -1.87
CA ASN A 205 -25.87 -8.53 -2.39
C ASN A 205 -24.96 -9.64 -1.85
#